data_AF-A0A0C2J3R3-F1
#
_entry.id   AF-A0A0C2J3R3-F1
#
_cell.length_a   1.000
_cell.length_b   1.000
_cell.length_c   1.000
_cell.angle_alpha   90.00
_cell.angle_beta   90.00
_cell.angle_gamma   90.00
#
_symmetry.space_group_name_H-M   'P 1'
#
loop_
_entity.id
_entity.type
_entity.pdbx_description
1 polymer ?
#
loop_
_entity_poly.entity_id
_entity_poly.type
_entity_poly.pdbx_seq_one_letter_code
_entity_poly.pdbx_strand_id
1 'polypeptide(L)'
;MENFPEVDIDNITCQQVTEFMSSSYDTPRNGLYKRFTFGYTSRNANESPKEFADRLKDSARFFEFGTTFDQRVRDQFLLGFEDKNIQKELLRIFSKTDALLENILHEAKMISDAEKNADTF
;
A
#
# COMPACT_ATOMS: atom_id res chain seq x y z
N MET A 1 -0.73 -6.20 -32.95
CA MET A 1 0.63 -6.08 -32.40
C MET A 1 1.31 -5.02 -33.24
N GLU A 2 1.62 -3.86 -32.67
CA GLU A 2 2.50 -2.90 -33.35
C GLU A 2 3.88 -3.53 -33.47
N ASN A 3 4.42 -3.58 -34.70
CA ASN A 3 5.78 -4.03 -34.92
C ASN A 3 6.74 -3.02 -34.29
N PHE A 4 7.84 -3.52 -33.71
CA PHE A 4 8.99 -2.70 -33.36
C PHE A 4 9.35 -1.86 -34.60
N PRO A 5 9.51 -0.54 -34.50
CA PRO A 5 9.95 0.26 -35.63
C PRO A 5 11.27 -0.33 -36.17
N GLU A 6 11.45 -0.35 -37.49
CA GLU A 6 12.75 -0.68 -38.10
C GLU A 6 13.73 0.45 -37.74
N VAL A 7 14.28 0.39 -36.54
CA VAL A 7 15.31 1.30 -36.06
C VAL A 7 16.63 0.56 -36.10
N ASP A 8 17.63 1.21 -36.67
CA ASP A 8 19.02 0.75 -36.64
C ASP A 8 19.46 0.55 -35.18
N ILE A 9 19.85 -0.68 -34.85
CA ILE A 9 20.23 -1.09 -33.48
C ILE A 9 21.41 -0.27 -32.97
N ASP A 10 22.27 0.21 -33.88
CA ASP A 10 23.44 1.02 -33.52
C ASP A 10 23.09 2.47 -33.14
N ASN A 11 21.84 2.91 -33.40
CA ASN A 11 21.36 4.26 -33.13
C ASN A 11 20.22 4.33 -32.09
N ILE A 12 19.84 3.20 -31.47
CA ILE A 12 18.82 3.19 -30.42
C ILE A 12 19.42 3.58 -29.07
N THR A 13 18.83 4.58 -28.43
CA THR A 13 19.22 4.99 -27.08
C THR A 13 18.54 4.10 -26.03
N CYS A 14 19.17 3.96 -24.86
CA CYS A 14 18.55 3.28 -23.72
C CYS A 14 17.18 3.88 -23.37
N GLN A 15 17.01 5.19 -23.52
CA GLN A 15 15.73 5.88 -23.29
C GLN A 15 14.63 5.38 -24.24
N GLN A 16 14.92 5.29 -25.54
CA GLN A 16 13.96 4.80 -26.53
C GLN A 16 13.57 3.33 -26.30
N VAL A 17 14.53 2.49 -25.89
CA VAL A 17 14.24 1.10 -25.49
C VAL A 17 13.32 1.08 -24.29
N THR A 18 13.58 1.89 -23.26
CA THR A 18 12.73 1.94 -22.06
C THR A 18 11.33 2.49 -22.34
N GLU A 19 11.21 3.48 -23.22
CA GLU A 19 9.93 4.07 -23.64
C GLU A 19 9.11 3.07 -24.46
N PHE A 20 9.74 2.35 -25.41
CA PHE A 20 9.08 1.30 -26.20
C PHE A 20 8.62 0.12 -25.33
N MET A 21 9.48 -0.32 -24.41
CA MET A 21 9.13 -1.39 -23.46
C MET A 21 7.97 -0.94 -22.56
N SER A 22 7.96 0.32 -22.12
CA SER A 22 6.86 0.87 -21.32
C SER A 22 5.58 1.00 -22.15
N SER A 23 5.63 1.50 -23.38
CA SER A 23 4.41 1.63 -24.20
C SER A 23 3.81 0.29 -24.60
N SER A 24 4.65 -0.74 -24.80
CA SER A 24 4.22 -2.05 -25.28
C SER A 24 3.79 -3.01 -24.15
N TYR A 25 4.39 -2.88 -22.97
CA TYR A 25 4.18 -3.82 -21.85
C TYR A 25 3.64 -3.18 -20.58
N ASP A 26 3.71 -1.86 -20.43
CA ASP A 26 3.01 -1.19 -19.34
C ASP A 26 1.52 -1.17 -19.71
N THR A 27 0.83 -2.25 -19.32
CA THR A 27 -0.62 -2.36 -19.43
C THR A 27 -1.21 -1.05 -18.93
N PRO A 28 -2.10 -0.36 -19.69
CA PRO A 28 -2.59 0.95 -19.31
C PRO A 28 -3.02 0.87 -17.85
N ARG A 29 -2.23 1.50 -16.98
CA ARG A 29 -2.33 1.36 -15.54
C ARG A 29 -3.63 2.04 -15.17
N ASN A 30 -4.72 1.28 -15.19
CA ASN A 30 -6.02 1.80 -14.83
C ASN A 30 -5.91 2.23 -13.37
N GLY A 31 -5.68 3.53 -13.16
CA GLY A 31 -5.43 4.10 -11.86
C GLY A 31 -6.61 3.85 -10.92
N LEU A 32 -7.83 3.80 -11.47
CA LEU A 32 -9.03 3.43 -10.73
C LEU A 32 -9.01 1.96 -10.32
N TYR A 33 -8.63 1.04 -11.21
CA TYR A 33 -8.47 -0.38 -10.86
C TYR A 33 -7.42 -0.58 -9.77
N LYS A 34 -6.28 0.09 -9.87
CA LYS A 34 -5.24 0.05 -8.84
C LYS A 34 -5.72 0.56 -7.49
N ARG A 35 -6.43 1.69 -7.48
CA ARG A 35 -7.06 2.27 -6.28
C ARG A 35 -8.15 1.37 -5.71
N PHE A 36 -8.94 0.73 -6.59
CA PHE A 36 -9.93 -0.26 -6.22
C PHE A 36 -9.24 -1.42 -5.49
N THR A 37 -8.23 -2.06 -6.09
CA THR A 37 -7.48 -3.17 -5.46
C THR A 37 -6.81 -2.76 -4.15
N PHE A 38 -6.27 -1.54 -4.06
CA PHE A 38 -5.73 -1.01 -2.80
C PHE A 38 -6.79 -0.98 -1.69
N GLY A 39 -8.02 -0.55 -2.02
CA GLY A 39 -9.15 -0.51 -1.10
C GLY A 39 -9.55 -1.88 -0.51
N TYR A 40 -9.27 -2.97 -1.24
CA TYR A 40 -9.51 -4.35 -0.77
C TYR A 40 -8.33 -4.96 0.00
N THR A 41 -7.24 -4.22 0.18
CA THR A 41 -6.07 -4.77 0.88
C THR A 41 -6.32 -4.85 2.38
N SER A 42 -6.29 -6.06 2.94
CA SER A 42 -6.35 -6.32 4.38
C SER A 42 -5.03 -6.89 4.91
N ARG A 43 -4.84 -6.84 6.24
CA ARG A 43 -3.73 -7.48 6.96
C ARG A 43 -3.92 -8.99 6.93
N ASN A 44 -2.88 -9.73 6.56
CA ASN A 44 -2.92 -11.19 6.65
C ASN A 44 -2.87 -11.63 8.13
N ALA A 45 -3.50 -12.76 8.47
CA ALA A 45 -3.53 -13.27 9.86
C ALA A 45 -2.12 -13.39 10.51
N ASN A 46 -1.13 -13.83 9.73
CA ASN A 46 0.25 -14.06 10.19
C ASN A 46 1.17 -12.84 10.04
N GLU A 47 0.67 -11.73 9.53
CA GLU A 47 1.47 -10.54 9.24
C GLU A 47 1.41 -9.56 10.42
N SER A 48 2.54 -9.13 10.96
CA SER A 48 2.55 -8.11 12.01
C SER A 48 1.97 -6.77 11.56
N PRO A 49 1.52 -5.90 12.48
CA PRO A 49 1.11 -4.54 12.13
C PRO A 49 2.17 -3.78 11.33
N LYS A 50 3.46 -3.99 11.62
CA LYS A 50 4.56 -3.33 10.89
C LYS A 50 4.62 -3.78 9.44
N GLU A 51 4.65 -5.09 9.23
CA GLU A 51 4.75 -5.68 7.88
C GLU A 51 3.57 -5.25 7.02
N PHE A 52 2.38 -5.17 7.61
CA PHE A 52 1.21 -4.66 6.92
C PHE A 52 1.35 -3.20 6.48
N ALA A 53 1.80 -2.31 7.39
CA ALA A 53 2.01 -0.90 7.07
C ALA A 53 3.08 -0.72 5.97
N ASP A 54 4.18 -1.48 6.05
CA ASP A 54 5.27 -1.46 5.07
C ASP A 54 4.75 -1.93 3.69
N ARG A 55 3.99 -3.04 3.65
CA ARG A 55 3.37 -3.55 2.41
C ARG A 55 2.37 -2.57 1.80
N LEU A 56 1.57 -1.88 2.61
CA LEU A 56 0.66 -0.84 2.14
C LEU A 56 1.43 0.34 1.54
N LYS A 57 2.48 0.82 2.22
CA LYS A 57 3.34 1.91 1.72
C LYS A 57 3.95 1.51 0.38
N ASP A 58 4.52 0.33 0.27
CA ASP A 58 5.17 -0.15 -0.96
C ASP A 58 4.18 -0.34 -2.11
N SER A 59 2.99 -0.87 -1.83
CA SER A 59 1.92 -0.99 -2.84
C SER A 59 1.44 0.38 -3.31
N ALA A 60 1.30 1.33 -2.38
CA ALA A 60 0.81 2.67 -2.66
C ALA A 60 1.77 3.53 -3.49
N ARG A 61 3.09 3.25 -3.48
CA ARG A 61 4.09 4.03 -4.25
C ARG A 61 3.80 4.08 -5.75
N PHE A 62 3.16 3.03 -6.27
CA PHE A 62 2.81 2.92 -7.68
C PHE A 62 1.41 3.43 -8.01
N PHE A 63 0.73 4.00 -7.02
CA PHE A 63 -0.60 4.58 -7.15
C PHE A 63 -0.45 6.10 -7.12
N GLU A 64 -1.02 6.77 -8.12
CA GLU A 64 -0.98 8.24 -8.27
C GLU A 64 -1.88 8.92 -7.22
N PHE A 65 -1.58 8.76 -5.93
CA PHE A 65 -2.34 9.36 -4.82
C PHE A 65 -2.01 10.85 -4.58
N GLY A 66 -0.90 11.33 -5.15
CA GLY A 66 -0.46 12.72 -5.00
C GLY A 66 -0.30 13.11 -3.52
N THR A 67 -0.80 14.29 -3.17
CA THR A 67 -0.71 14.86 -1.81
C THR A 67 -1.51 14.10 -0.74
N THR A 68 -2.38 13.16 -1.15
CA THR A 68 -3.20 12.37 -0.21
C THR A 68 -2.58 11.03 0.16
N PHE A 69 -1.34 10.75 -0.29
CA PHE A 69 -0.67 9.47 -0.09
C PHE A 69 -0.71 8.99 1.37
N ASP A 70 -0.21 9.80 2.31
CA ASP A 70 -0.11 9.39 3.72
C ASP A 70 -1.48 9.15 4.35
N GLN A 71 -2.47 9.99 4.01
CA GLN A 71 -3.84 9.84 4.47
C GLN A 71 -4.45 8.53 3.95
N ARG A 72 -4.25 8.21 2.67
CA ARG A 72 -4.76 6.98 2.05
C ARG A 72 -4.14 5.73 2.65
N VAL A 73 -2.82 5.72 2.88
CA VAL A 73 -2.14 4.60 3.51
C VAL A 73 -2.62 4.42 4.95
N ARG A 74 -2.76 5.52 5.72
CA ARG A 74 -3.28 5.48 7.08
C ARG A 74 -4.71 4.94 7.15
N ASP A 75 -5.61 5.49 6.33
CA ASP A 75 -7.01 5.11 6.35
C ASP A 75 -7.17 3.64 5.91
N GLN A 76 -6.40 3.20 4.91
CA GLN A 76 -6.39 1.79 4.49
C GLN A 76 -5.79 0.86 5.55
N PHE A 77 -4.76 1.30 6.28
CA PHE A 77 -4.22 0.54 7.41
C PHE A 77 -5.30 0.28 8.47
N LEU A 78 -6.07 1.32 8.83
CA LEU A 78 -7.17 1.18 9.78
C LEU A 78 -8.27 0.27 9.23
N LEU A 79 -8.73 0.50 7.99
CA LEU A 79 -9.81 -0.27 7.37
C LEU A 79 -9.46 -1.76 7.17
N GLY A 80 -8.25 -2.01 6.70
CA GLY A 80 -7.73 -3.34 6.41
C GLY A 80 -7.23 -4.11 7.63
N PHE A 81 -7.27 -3.51 8.82
CA PHE A 81 -6.96 -4.22 10.06
C PHE A 81 -8.12 -5.17 10.41
N GLU A 82 -7.94 -6.46 10.13
CA GLU A 82 -9.02 -7.45 10.25
C GLU A 82 -9.48 -7.68 11.70
N ASP A 83 -8.58 -7.54 12.66
CA ASP A 83 -8.89 -7.68 14.08
C ASP A 83 -9.83 -6.56 14.55
N LYS A 84 -11.08 -6.93 14.83
CA LYS A 84 -12.14 -5.98 15.19
C LYS A 84 -11.97 -5.38 16.58
N ASN A 85 -11.28 -6.04 17.50
CA ASN A 85 -11.06 -5.50 18.84
C ASN A 85 -9.98 -4.43 18.78
N ILE A 86 -8.84 -4.74 18.17
CA ILE A 86 -7.75 -3.79 17.96
C ILE A 86 -8.24 -2.61 17.10
N GLN A 87 -8.96 -2.87 16.00
CA GLN A 87 -9.49 -1.82 15.12
C GLN A 87 -10.41 -0.85 15.89
N LYS A 88 -11.32 -1.36 16.73
CA LYS A 88 -12.19 -0.51 17.55
C LYS A 88 -11.40 0.32 18.56
N GLU A 89 -10.40 -0.26 19.19
CA GLU A 89 -9.57 0.43 20.16
C GLU A 89 -8.74 1.54 19.52
N LEU A 90 -8.15 1.27 18.35
CA LEU A 90 -7.45 2.28 17.56
C LEU A 90 -8.37 3.45 17.18
N LEU A 91 -9.61 3.18 16.74
CA LEU A 91 -10.58 4.22 16.41
C LEU A 91 -11.06 5.01 17.65
N ARG A 92 -11.03 4.39 18.84
CA ARG A 92 -11.31 5.06 20.11
C ARG A 92 -10.19 6.02 20.51
N ILE A 93 -8.94 5.60 20.33
CA ILE A 93 -7.74 6.40 20.66
C ILE A 93 -7.56 7.54 19.64
N PHE A 94 -7.66 7.24 18.35
CA PHE A 94 -7.43 8.18 17.25
C PHE A 94 -8.75 8.65 16.62
N SER A 95 -9.47 9.51 17.33
CA SER A 95 -10.78 10.03 16.89
C SER A 95 -10.71 11.17 15.87
N LYS A 96 -9.51 11.68 15.57
CA LYS A 96 -9.28 12.80 14.65
C LYS A 96 -8.46 12.37 13.43
N THR A 97 -8.67 13.09 12.33
CA THR A 97 -8.02 12.82 11.04
C THR A 97 -6.60 13.41 10.92
N ASP A 98 -6.07 14.03 11.97
CA ASP A 98 -4.71 14.56 12.05
C ASP A 98 -3.69 13.54 12.61
N ALA A 99 -4.16 12.38 13.07
CA ALA A 99 -3.31 11.29 13.52
C ALA A 99 -2.38 10.81 12.38
N LEU A 100 -1.10 10.65 12.73
CA LEU A 100 -0.07 10.09 11.85
C LEU A 100 -0.13 8.56 11.87
N LEU A 101 0.19 7.94 10.74
CA LEU A 101 0.27 6.47 10.63
C LEU A 101 1.29 5.89 11.61
N GLU A 102 2.40 6.57 11.87
CA GLU A 102 3.43 6.10 12.81
C GLU A 102 2.87 5.92 14.22
N ASN A 103 2.03 6.86 14.67
CA ASN A 103 1.40 6.80 15.99
C ASN A 103 0.38 5.66 16.07
N ILE A 104 -0.46 5.52 15.04
CA ILE A 104 -1.45 4.44 14.95
C ILE A 104 -0.74 3.08 14.93
N LEU A 105 0.35 2.96 14.18
CA LEU A 105 1.14 1.75 14.08
C LEU A 105 1.81 1.38 15.41
N HIS A 106 2.32 2.36 16.13
CA HIS A 106 2.89 2.14 17.46
C HIS A 106 1.85 1.54 18.40
N GLU A 107 0.67 2.14 18.46
CA GLU A 107 -0.42 1.67 19.32
C GLU A 107 -0.92 0.29 18.92
N ALA A 108 -1.06 0.03 17.61
CA ALA A 108 -1.49 -1.27 17.09
C ALA A 108 -0.54 -2.40 17.50
N LYS A 109 0.77 -2.12 17.55
CA LYS A 109 1.76 -3.08 18.05
C LYS A 109 1.60 -3.32 19.54
N MET A 110 1.49 -2.26 20.33
CA MET A 110 1.34 -2.36 21.79
C MET A 110 0.13 -3.21 22.18
N ILE A 111 -1.03 -2.98 21.52
CA ILE A 111 -2.25 -3.77 21.77
C ILE A 111 -2.05 -5.22 21.32
N SER A 112 -1.52 -5.44 20.11
CA SER A 112 -1.33 -6.80 19.56
C SER A 112 -0.37 -7.64 20.40
N ASP A 113 0.69 -7.03 20.94
CA ASP A 113 1.63 -7.71 21.81
C ASP A 113 1.03 -7.99 23.20
N ALA A 114 0.22 -7.07 23.73
CA ALA A 114 -0.51 -7.27 24.98
C ALA A 114 -1.52 -8.44 24.89
N GLU A 115 -2.27 -8.55 23.79
CA GLU A 115 -3.23 -9.65 23.57
C GLU A 115 -2.53 -11.01 23.48
N LYS A 116 -1.42 -11.10 22.72
CA LYS A 116 -0.63 -12.34 22.64
C LYS A 116 -0.13 -12.81 24.00
N ASN A 117 0.29 -11.88 24.85
CA ASN A 117 0.76 -12.18 26.20
C ASN A 117 -0.38 -12.59 27.13
N ALA A 118 -1.60 -12.10 26.92
CA ALA A 118 -2.77 -12.48 27.72
C ALA A 118 -3.25 -13.91 27.41
N ASP A 119 -3.15 -14.35 26.15
CA ASP A 119 -3.54 -15.70 25.71
C ASP A 119 -2.53 -16.81 26.12
N THR A 120 -1.38 -16.44 26.70
CA THR A 120 -0.33 -17.40 27.09
C THR A 120 -0.39 -17.86 28.57
N PHE A 121 -1.41 -17.43 29.32
CA PHE A 121 -1.66 -17.79 30.73
C PHE A 121 -2.97 -18.57 30.88
#